data_AF-A0A1G6GHU2-F1
#
_entry.id   AF-A0A1G6GHU2-F1
#
_cell.length_a   1.000
_cell.length_b   1.000
_cell.length_c   1.000
_cell.angle_alpha   90.00
_cell.angle_beta   90.00
_cell.angle_gamma   90.00
#
_symmetry.space_group_name_H-M   'P 1'
#
loop_
_entity.id
_entity.type
_entity.pdbx_description
1 polymer ?
#
loop_
_entity_poly.entity_id
_entity_poly.type
_entity_poly.pdbx_seq_one_letter_code
_entity_poly.pdbx_strand_id
1 'polypeptide(L)'
;MLEWLVASALAGAVALLVPPGSGARRRLADPARRKGPGAWWDHCCRPVPGALGSEARVRIAITAGAVGALVSLAAGAVGLFPTLTGVLALAAYVASGRIIAPTERNRRARRRADLPGALELMASCLRAGLPVRGAAAAVAATHGDPLADDIGIVLAQIAIGDSESRAWLRLAEDESWGLVARDLARSVESGTTLVELLLTHADRARREGHAAVVAAARTVGVRSVLPLMTCYLPAFMLVGIVPIIAGAVPTLLT
;
A
#
# COMPACT_ATOMS: atom_id res chain seq x y z
N MET A 1 35.63 -9.23 -30.64
CA MET A 1 34.28 -9.01 -31.24
C MET A 1 33.15 -9.11 -30.20
N LEU A 2 33.27 -9.97 -29.18
CA LEU A 2 32.26 -10.09 -28.10
C LEU A 2 32.22 -8.87 -27.15
N GLU A 3 33.37 -8.24 -26.86
CA GLU A 3 33.44 -7.13 -25.89
C GLU A 3 32.78 -5.82 -26.38
N TRP A 4 32.77 -5.58 -27.69
CA TRP A 4 32.12 -4.41 -28.30
C TRP A 4 30.57 -4.51 -28.31
N LEU A 5 30.02 -5.73 -28.24
CA LEU A 5 28.58 -5.97 -28.06
C LEU A 5 28.15 -5.76 -26.61
N VAL A 6 29.03 -6.06 -25.65
CA VAL A 6 28.77 -5.83 -24.22
C VAL A 6 28.82 -4.33 -23.88
N ALA A 7 29.75 -3.59 -24.49
CA ALA A 7 29.87 -2.13 -24.31
C ALA A 7 28.68 -1.36 -24.93
N SER A 8 28.15 -1.78 -26.08
CA SER A 8 26.98 -1.14 -26.71
C SER A 8 25.66 -1.46 -25.98
N ALA A 9 25.55 -2.65 -25.37
CA ALA A 9 24.44 -2.99 -24.48
C ALA A 9 24.44 -2.15 -23.19
N LEU A 10 25.62 -1.89 -22.61
CA LEU A 10 25.78 -0.98 -21.48
C LEU A 10 25.52 0.49 -21.86
N ALA A 11 25.92 0.92 -23.05
CA ALA A 11 25.59 2.26 -23.57
C ALA A 11 24.08 2.45 -23.84
N GLY A 12 23.39 1.39 -24.29
CA GLY A 12 21.93 1.38 -24.42
C GLY A 12 21.20 1.47 -23.08
N ALA A 13 21.74 0.84 -22.03
CA ALA A 13 21.22 0.93 -20.66
C ALA A 13 21.41 2.34 -20.06
N VAL A 14 22.46 3.08 -20.45
CA VAL A 14 22.70 4.47 -20.03
C VAL A 14 21.87 5.47 -20.85
N ALA A 15 21.57 5.20 -22.12
CA ALA A 15 20.71 6.07 -22.94
C ALA A 15 19.24 6.08 -22.48
N LEU A 16 18.79 5.04 -21.76
CA LEU A 16 17.48 4.98 -21.10
C LEU A 16 17.39 5.77 -19.77
N LEU A 17 18.47 6.44 -19.34
CA LEU A 17 18.44 7.37 -18.20
C LEU A 17 17.78 8.72 -18.51
N VAL A 18 17.35 8.99 -19.75
CA VAL A 18 16.71 10.27 -20.10
C VAL A 18 15.19 10.10 -20.13
N PRO A 19 14.45 10.61 -19.13
CA PRO A 19 12.99 10.57 -19.18
C PRO A 19 12.47 11.57 -20.24
N PRO A 20 11.49 11.18 -21.09
CA PRO A 20 10.69 12.19 -21.79
C PRO A 20 9.86 12.95 -20.75
N GLY A 21 9.91 14.27 -20.86
CA GLY A 21 9.38 15.23 -19.91
C GLY A 21 7.92 14.98 -19.51
N SER A 22 7.66 15.25 -18.23
CA SER A 22 6.37 15.24 -17.57
C SER A 22 5.37 16.19 -18.25
N GLY A 23 4.62 15.66 -19.21
CA GLY A 23 3.44 16.31 -19.76
C GLY A 23 2.22 16.02 -18.88
N ALA A 24 1.96 16.92 -17.94
CA ALA A 24 0.68 17.02 -17.26
C ALA A 24 -0.45 16.99 -18.31
N ARG A 25 -1.37 16.03 -18.20
CA ARG A 25 -2.73 16.17 -18.71
C ARG A 25 -3.66 15.27 -17.89
N ARG A 26 -4.18 15.86 -16.82
CA ARG A 26 -5.52 15.57 -16.30
C ARG A 26 -6.47 15.43 -17.49
N ARG A 27 -6.93 14.23 -17.77
CA ARG A 27 -8.24 14.02 -18.39
C ARG A 27 -8.99 13.04 -17.52
N LEU A 28 -10.08 13.54 -16.95
CA LEU A 28 -11.15 12.77 -16.35
C LEU A 28 -11.62 11.77 -17.41
N ALA A 29 -11.13 10.53 -17.31
CA ALA A 29 -11.64 9.42 -18.10
C ALA A 29 -12.75 8.76 -17.29
N ASP A 30 -13.97 9.02 -17.73
CA ASP A 30 -15.22 8.46 -17.24
C ASP A 30 -15.12 6.92 -17.05
N PRO A 31 -15.28 6.40 -15.82
CA PRO A 31 -15.11 4.97 -15.53
C PRO A 31 -16.23 4.06 -16.07
N ALA A 32 -17.25 4.61 -16.73
CA ALA A 32 -18.49 3.86 -16.96
C ALA A 32 -18.53 2.90 -18.18
N ARG A 33 -17.54 2.85 -19.09
CA ARG A 33 -17.74 2.11 -20.37
C ARG A 33 -16.54 1.38 -21.00
N ARG A 34 -15.86 0.49 -20.27
CA ARG A 34 -15.02 -0.56 -20.94
C ARG A 34 -15.14 -1.94 -20.26
N LYS A 35 -16.18 -2.70 -20.63
CA LYS A 35 -16.23 -4.16 -20.44
C LYS A 35 -15.54 -4.83 -21.63
N GLY A 36 -14.20 -4.89 -21.60
CA GLY A 36 -13.41 -5.67 -22.55
C GLY A 36 -12.48 -6.63 -21.80
N PRO A 37 -11.90 -7.64 -22.47
CA PRO A 37 -10.96 -8.60 -21.87
C PRO A 37 -9.67 -7.98 -21.30
N GLY A 38 -9.46 -6.67 -21.42
CA GLY A 38 -8.41 -5.90 -20.73
C GLY A 38 -8.81 -5.32 -19.37
N ALA A 39 -10.08 -5.38 -18.98
CA ALA A 39 -10.58 -4.75 -17.75
C ALA A 39 -10.03 -5.40 -16.46
N TRP A 40 -9.74 -6.71 -16.49
CA TRP A 40 -9.14 -7.41 -15.35
C TRP A 40 -7.66 -7.06 -15.19
N TRP A 41 -6.93 -6.86 -16.29
CA TRP A 41 -5.55 -6.37 -16.27
C TRP A 41 -5.46 -4.97 -15.69
N ASP A 42 -6.36 -4.05 -16.08
CA ASP A 42 -6.42 -2.71 -15.51
C ASP A 42 -6.73 -2.74 -14.01
N HIS A 43 -7.60 -3.66 -13.55
CA HIS A 43 -7.87 -3.85 -12.13
C HIS A 43 -6.65 -4.40 -11.38
N CYS A 44 -5.92 -5.36 -11.97
CA CYS A 44 -4.74 -5.97 -11.35
C CYS A 44 -3.51 -5.05 -11.34
N CYS A 45 -3.35 -4.18 -12.35
CA CYS A 45 -2.23 -3.27 -12.53
C CYS A 45 -2.50 -1.86 -11.97
N ARG A 46 -3.72 -1.59 -11.49
CA ARG A 46 -4.02 -0.32 -10.83
C ARG A 46 -3.24 -0.22 -9.52
N PRO A 47 -2.37 0.78 -9.36
CA PRO A 47 -1.66 0.97 -8.11
C PRO A 47 -2.64 1.28 -6.99
N VAL A 48 -2.38 0.73 -5.81
CA VAL A 48 -3.17 1.04 -4.61
C VAL A 48 -3.03 2.54 -4.27
N PRO A 49 -4.08 3.21 -3.76
CA PRO A 49 -3.98 4.60 -3.31
C PRO A 49 -2.87 4.74 -2.26
N GLY A 50 -1.84 5.56 -2.56
CA GLY A 50 -0.65 5.69 -1.72
C GLY A 50 0.52 4.77 -2.05
N ALA A 51 0.47 4.06 -3.18
CA ALA A 51 1.59 3.28 -3.70
C ALA A 51 2.83 4.17 -3.95
N LEU A 52 4.00 3.53 -3.98
CA LEU A 52 5.27 4.15 -4.36
C LEU A 52 5.13 5.01 -5.63
N GLY A 53 5.84 6.14 -5.67
CA GLY A 53 5.84 7.04 -6.84
C GLY A 53 6.11 6.28 -8.13
N SER A 54 5.54 6.74 -9.25
CA SER A 54 5.70 6.10 -10.57
C SER A 54 7.18 5.87 -10.91
N GLU A 55 8.05 6.80 -10.53
CA GLU A 55 9.49 6.69 -10.73
C GLU A 55 10.13 5.54 -9.95
N ALA A 56 9.75 5.33 -8.69
CA ALA A 56 10.26 4.24 -7.87
C ALA A 56 9.80 2.87 -8.40
N ARG A 57 8.55 2.78 -8.90
CA ARG A 57 8.01 1.55 -9.50
C ARG A 57 8.76 1.14 -10.76
N VAL A 58 9.10 2.12 -11.61
CA VAL A 58 9.88 1.89 -12.83
C VAL A 58 11.32 1.46 -12.49
N ARG A 59 11.96 2.11 -11.50
CA ARG A 59 13.32 1.75 -11.04
C ARG A 59 13.39 0.32 -10.49
N ILE A 60 12.39 -0.13 -9.72
CA ILE A 60 12.36 -1.50 -9.16
C ILE A 60 12.17 -2.54 -10.28
N ALA A 61 11.31 -2.27 -11.27
CA ALA A 61 11.12 -3.20 -12.38
C ALA A 61 12.36 -3.32 -13.28
N ILE A 62 13.06 -2.21 -13.53
CA ILE A 62 14.30 -2.20 -14.31
C ILE A 62 15.41 -2.98 -13.59
N THR A 63 15.58 -2.75 -12.28
CA THR A 63 16.59 -3.47 -11.49
C THR A 63 16.27 -4.96 -11.37
N ALA A 64 15.01 -5.34 -11.16
CA ALA A 64 14.59 -6.75 -11.15
C ALA A 64 14.81 -7.43 -12.51
N GLY A 65 14.52 -6.73 -13.63
CA GLY A 65 14.78 -7.22 -14.99
C GLY A 65 16.27 -7.40 -15.27
N ALA A 66 17.11 -6.45 -14.86
CA ALA A 66 18.56 -6.52 -15.03
C ALA A 66 19.19 -7.67 -14.23
N VAL A 67 18.77 -7.87 -12.97
CA VAL A 67 19.23 -8.98 -12.13
C VAL A 67 18.81 -10.33 -12.73
N GLY A 68 17.56 -10.44 -13.18
CA GLY A 68 17.07 -11.65 -13.84
C GLY A 68 17.85 -11.98 -15.12
N ALA A 69 18.19 -10.97 -15.93
CA ALA A 69 18.99 -11.16 -17.13
C ALA A 69 20.42 -11.63 -16.80
N LEU A 70 21.03 -11.05 -15.76
CA LEU A 70 22.37 -11.40 -15.31
C LEU A 70 22.46 -12.85 -14.79
N VAL A 71 21.46 -13.29 -14.02
CA VAL A 71 21.36 -14.68 -13.52
C VAL A 71 21.15 -15.66 -14.67
N SER A 72 20.34 -15.31 -15.67
CA SER A 72 20.09 -16.17 -16.84
C SER A 72 21.35 -16.34 -17.71
N LEU A 73 22.16 -15.29 -17.82
CA LEU A 73 23.46 -15.31 -18.50
C LEU A 73 24.50 -16.16 -17.75
N ALA A 74 24.55 -16.08 -16.42
CA ALA A 74 25.48 -16.84 -15.60
C ALA A 74 25.17 -18.36 -15.56
N ALA A 75 23.90 -18.75 -15.71
CA ALA A 75 23.47 -20.15 -15.67
C ALA A 75 23.63 -20.91 -17.00
N GLY A 76 24.00 -20.24 -18.10
CA GLY A 76 24.31 -20.89 -19.39
C GLY A 76 23.14 -21.63 -20.08
N ALA A 77 21.92 -21.51 -19.56
CA ALA A 77 20.75 -22.28 -20.01
C ALA A 77 19.96 -21.52 -21.09
N VAL A 78 20.29 -21.77 -22.36
CA VAL A 78 19.61 -21.16 -23.51
C VAL A 78 18.41 -22.04 -23.92
N GLY A 79 17.19 -21.55 -23.72
CA GLY A 79 16.01 -22.17 -24.35
C GLY A 79 14.65 -21.81 -23.76
N LEU A 80 14.50 -21.81 -22.43
CA LEU A 80 13.19 -21.63 -21.76
C LEU A 80 13.13 -20.47 -20.76
N PHE A 81 14.27 -19.82 -20.49
CA PHE A 81 14.36 -18.80 -19.44
C PHE A 81 13.88 -17.37 -19.76
N PRO A 82 13.84 -16.84 -21.00
CA PRO A 82 13.44 -15.44 -21.21
C PRO A 82 11.97 -15.18 -20.86
N THR A 83 11.12 -16.19 -20.96
CA THR A 83 9.73 -16.13 -20.45
C THR A 83 9.72 -16.08 -18.93
N LEU A 84 10.58 -16.85 -18.25
CA LEU A 84 10.69 -16.86 -16.79
C LEU A 84 11.24 -15.54 -16.24
N THR A 85 12.24 -14.95 -16.89
CA THR A 85 12.78 -13.62 -16.55
C THR A 85 11.75 -12.52 -16.78
N GLY A 86 11.04 -12.57 -17.90
CA GLY A 86 9.94 -11.66 -18.22
C GLY A 86 8.78 -11.78 -17.23
N VAL A 87 8.41 -13.01 -16.83
CA VAL A 87 7.40 -13.27 -15.81
C VAL A 87 7.86 -12.78 -14.44
N LEU A 88 9.13 -12.96 -14.07
CA LEU A 88 9.67 -12.47 -12.81
C LEU A 88 9.75 -10.93 -12.77
N ALA A 89 10.14 -10.30 -13.87
CA ALA A 89 10.16 -8.84 -14.00
C ALA A 89 8.73 -8.25 -13.98
N LEU A 90 7.78 -8.91 -14.65
CA LEU A 90 6.37 -8.54 -14.62
C LEU A 90 5.77 -8.73 -13.22
N ALA A 91 6.08 -9.85 -12.56
CA ALA A 91 5.67 -10.11 -11.18
C ALA A 91 6.27 -9.09 -10.21
N ALA A 92 7.54 -8.71 -10.37
CA ALA A 92 8.20 -7.67 -9.58
C ALA A 92 7.58 -6.28 -9.83
N TYR A 93 7.24 -5.95 -11.08
CA TYR A 93 6.56 -4.70 -11.42
C TYR A 93 5.14 -4.64 -10.82
N VAL A 94 4.36 -5.72 -10.96
CA VAL A 94 3.02 -5.83 -10.38
C VAL A 94 3.06 -5.83 -8.85
N ALA A 95 4.01 -6.56 -8.24
CA ALA A 95 4.21 -6.56 -6.80
C ALA A 95 4.60 -5.18 -6.28
N SER A 96 5.48 -4.45 -6.99
CA SER A 96 5.89 -3.09 -6.63
C SER A 96 4.73 -2.09 -6.72
N GLY A 97 3.78 -2.30 -7.63
CA GLY A 97 2.52 -1.56 -7.70
C GLY A 97 1.61 -1.74 -6.48
N ARG A 98 1.83 -2.80 -5.69
CA ARG A 98 1.10 -3.10 -4.45
C ARG A 98 1.84 -2.68 -3.18
N ILE A 99 3.10 -2.28 -3.28
CA ILE A 99 3.87 -1.78 -2.13
C ILE A 99 3.46 -0.32 -1.87
N ILE A 100 2.78 -0.11 -0.73
CA ILE A 100 2.43 1.22 -0.22
C ILE A 100 3.73 1.95 0.14
N ALA A 101 3.82 3.23 -0.21
CA ALA A 101 4.98 4.04 0.14
C ALA A 101 5.20 4.04 1.66
N PRO A 102 6.45 3.87 2.16
CA PRO A 102 6.73 3.87 3.59
C PRO A 102 6.19 5.11 4.32
N THR A 103 6.22 6.26 3.65
CA THR A 103 5.69 7.53 4.17
C THR A 103 4.19 7.49 4.41
N GLU A 104 3.40 7.04 3.43
CA GLU A 104 1.95 6.93 3.57
C GLU A 104 1.56 5.84 4.57
N ARG A 105 2.30 4.72 4.61
CA ARG A 105 2.11 3.68 5.63
C ARG A 105 2.33 4.24 7.03
N ASN A 106 3.40 5.01 7.24
CA ASN A 106 3.69 5.65 8.51
C ASN A 106 2.65 6.70 8.87
N ARG A 107 2.18 7.49 7.89
CA ARG A 107 1.12 8.48 8.08
C ARG A 107 -0.17 7.81 8.55
N ARG A 108 -0.60 6.74 7.89
CA ARG A 108 -1.78 5.95 8.32
C ARG A 108 -1.60 5.32 9.70
N ALA A 109 -0.41 4.82 10.00
CA ALA A 109 -0.12 4.25 11.33
C ALA A 109 -0.20 5.32 12.43
N ARG A 110 0.35 6.51 12.19
CA ARG A 110 0.25 7.67 13.11
C ARG A 110 -1.21 8.11 13.30
N ARG A 111 -1.98 8.28 12.22
CA ARG A 111 -3.43 8.57 12.31
C ARG A 111 -4.14 7.57 13.22
N ARG A 112 -3.95 6.27 12.97
CA ARG A 112 -4.61 5.21 13.75
C ARG A 112 -4.18 5.19 15.21
N ALA A 113 -2.92 5.52 15.50
CA ALA A 113 -2.40 5.56 16.86
C ALA A 113 -2.94 6.76 17.65
N ASP A 114 -3.04 7.93 17.00
CA ASP A 114 -3.43 9.19 17.65
C ASP A 114 -4.95 9.38 17.71
N LEU A 115 -5.72 8.70 16.83
CA LEU A 115 -7.17 8.81 16.73
C LEU A 115 -7.92 8.60 18.07
N PRO A 116 -7.66 7.57 18.89
CA PRO A 116 -8.40 7.39 20.14
C PRO A 116 -8.21 8.55 21.11
N GLY A 117 -6.97 9.03 21.27
CA GLY A 117 -6.66 10.17 22.13
C GLY A 117 -7.36 11.44 21.65
N ALA A 118 -7.39 11.67 20.34
CA ALA A 118 -8.09 12.79 19.76
C ALA A 118 -9.62 12.75 19.97
N LEU A 119 -10.24 11.57 19.85
CA LEU A 119 -11.68 11.41 20.10
C LEU A 119 -12.02 11.62 21.58
N GLU A 120 -11.17 11.16 22.49
CA GLU A 120 -11.32 11.40 23.92
C GLU A 120 -11.15 12.87 24.30
N LEU A 121 -10.17 13.56 23.71
CA LEU A 121 -10.00 15.00 23.89
C LEU A 121 -11.23 15.76 23.35
N MET A 122 -11.69 15.41 22.15
CA MET A 122 -12.92 15.98 21.58
C MET A 122 -14.11 15.78 22.54
N ALA A 123 -14.31 14.56 23.04
CA ALA A 123 -15.38 14.24 23.99
C ALA A 123 -15.24 15.02 25.31
N SER A 124 -14.02 15.19 25.82
CA SER A 124 -13.76 15.98 27.03
C SER A 124 -14.09 17.47 26.83
N CYS A 125 -13.75 18.04 25.67
CA CYS A 125 -14.09 19.41 25.30
C CYS A 125 -15.61 19.59 25.17
N LEU A 126 -16.31 18.65 24.55
CA LEU A 126 -17.77 18.67 24.44
C LEU A 126 -18.45 18.57 25.82
N ARG A 127 -17.94 17.72 26.73
CA ARG A 127 -18.40 17.65 28.13
C ARG A 127 -18.18 18.97 28.89
N ALA A 128 -17.13 19.71 28.55
CA ALA A 128 -16.86 21.04 29.07
C ALA A 128 -17.74 22.15 28.45
N GLY A 129 -18.61 21.80 27.49
CA GLY A 129 -19.55 22.74 26.86
C GLY A 129 -19.02 23.45 25.62
N LEU A 130 -17.86 23.05 25.09
CA LEU A 130 -17.38 23.59 23.81
C LEU A 130 -18.25 23.07 22.65
N PRO A 131 -18.51 23.89 21.61
CA PRO A 131 -19.14 23.41 20.38
C PRO A 131 -18.18 22.47 19.62
N VAL A 132 -18.72 21.64 18.74
CA VAL A 132 -17.95 20.65 17.94
C VAL A 132 -16.77 21.29 17.21
N ARG A 133 -16.98 22.45 16.56
CA ARG A 133 -15.91 23.23 15.93
C ARG A 133 -14.80 23.64 16.91
N GLY A 134 -15.15 24.03 18.13
CA GLY A 134 -14.20 24.43 19.17
C GLY A 134 -13.41 23.25 19.73
N ALA A 135 -14.09 22.12 19.96
CA ALA A 135 -13.45 20.87 20.35
C ALA A 135 -12.46 20.38 19.25
N ALA A 136 -12.86 20.48 17.98
CA ALA A 136 -12.01 20.10 16.85
C ALA A 136 -10.77 20.99 16.75
N ALA A 137 -10.91 22.29 16.97
CA ALA A 137 -9.78 23.21 17.04
C ALA A 137 -8.81 22.86 18.19
N ALA A 138 -9.33 22.46 19.36
CA ALA A 138 -8.50 22.01 20.47
C ALA A 138 -7.72 20.73 20.13
N VAL A 139 -8.36 19.77 19.45
CA VAL A 139 -7.68 18.56 18.98
C VAL A 139 -6.57 18.88 17.98
N ALA A 140 -6.83 19.76 17.01
CA ALA A 140 -5.85 20.19 16.01
C ALA A 140 -4.68 20.97 16.61
N ALA A 141 -4.89 21.68 17.73
CA ALA A 141 -3.83 22.36 18.46
C ALA A 141 -2.99 21.41 19.34
N THR A 142 -3.57 20.29 19.77
CA THR A 142 -2.92 19.35 20.70
C THR A 142 -2.17 18.21 19.98
N HIS A 143 -2.68 17.76 18.84
CA HIS A 143 -2.08 16.69 18.04
C HIS A 143 -1.29 17.27 16.86
N GLY A 144 -0.32 16.51 16.34
CA GLY A 144 0.45 16.88 15.14
C GLY A 144 -0.13 16.34 13.82
N ASP A 145 0.62 16.51 12.72
CA ASP A 145 0.38 15.82 11.44
C ASP A 145 0.42 14.30 11.70
N PRO A 146 -0.64 13.56 11.34
CA PRO A 146 -1.58 13.86 10.23
C PRO A 146 -2.96 14.32 10.65
N LEU A 147 -3.24 14.28 11.95
CA LEU A 147 -4.56 14.50 12.46
C LEU A 147 -4.94 15.97 12.48
N ALA A 148 -3.96 16.82 12.81
CA ALA A 148 -4.12 18.28 12.76
C ALA A 148 -4.41 18.77 11.35
N ASP A 149 -3.79 18.18 10.34
CA ASP A 149 -4.02 18.53 8.93
C ASP A 149 -5.45 18.17 8.49
N ASP A 150 -5.90 16.96 8.81
CA ASP A 150 -7.24 16.50 8.44
C ASP A 150 -8.33 17.40 9.06
N ILE A 151 -8.22 17.67 10.36
CA ILE A 151 -9.15 18.56 11.08
C ILE A 151 -8.98 20.02 10.62
N GLY A 152 -7.75 20.47 10.37
CA GLY A 152 -7.44 21.80 9.88
C GLY A 152 -8.12 22.09 8.54
N ILE A 153 -8.15 21.11 7.62
CA ILE A 153 -8.88 21.22 6.35
C ILE A 153 -10.39 21.40 6.58
N VAL A 154 -10.98 20.66 7.52
CA VAL A 154 -12.40 20.80 7.88
C VAL A 154 -12.67 22.19 8.45
N LEU A 155 -11.88 22.63 9.43
CA LEU A 155 -12.02 23.93 10.08
C LEU A 155 -11.83 25.10 9.11
N ALA A 156 -10.90 24.98 8.16
CA ALA A 156 -10.67 25.98 7.12
C ALA A 156 -11.86 26.10 6.17
N GLN A 157 -12.50 24.99 5.78
CA GLN A 157 -13.69 25.02 4.93
C GLN A 157 -14.88 25.67 5.63
N ILE A 158 -15.09 25.36 6.90
CA ILE A 158 -16.12 26.00 7.72
C ILE A 158 -15.84 27.51 7.85
N ALA A 159 -14.57 27.90 8.00
CA ALA A 159 -14.18 29.30 8.09
C ALA A 159 -14.48 30.10 6.80
N ILE A 160 -14.44 29.44 5.63
CA ILE A 160 -14.76 30.04 4.32
C ILE A 160 -16.28 29.98 4.03
N GLY A 161 -17.07 29.42 4.95
CA GLY A 161 -18.54 29.40 4.87
C GLY A 161 -19.14 28.13 4.26
N ASP A 162 -18.37 27.05 4.09
CA ASP A 162 -18.95 25.75 3.76
C ASP A 162 -19.80 25.24 4.94
N SER A 163 -20.85 24.47 4.64
CA SER A 163 -21.71 23.93 5.69
C SER A 163 -20.92 22.93 6.55
N GLU A 164 -21.06 23.01 7.87
CA GLU A 164 -20.33 22.16 8.82
C GLU A 164 -20.53 20.67 8.52
N SER A 165 -21.75 20.23 8.24
CA SER A 165 -22.04 18.84 7.86
C SER A 165 -21.30 18.42 6.58
N ARG A 166 -21.20 19.27 5.54
CA ARG A 166 -20.45 18.91 4.32
C ARG A 166 -18.95 18.88 4.56
N ALA A 167 -18.43 19.80 5.35
CA ALA A 167 -17.01 19.84 5.68
C ALA A 167 -16.58 18.53 6.38
N TRP A 168 -17.36 18.07 7.37
CA TRP A 168 -17.13 16.78 8.02
C TRP A 168 -17.29 15.59 7.06
N LEU A 169 -18.29 15.60 6.17
CA LEU A 169 -18.50 14.50 5.20
C LEU A 169 -17.33 14.31 4.23
N ARG A 170 -16.45 15.29 4.02
CA ARG A 170 -15.23 15.06 3.22
C ARG A 170 -14.23 14.13 3.89
N LEU A 171 -14.21 14.12 5.22
CA LEU A 171 -13.46 13.13 6.00
C LEU A 171 -14.14 11.76 6.04
N ALA A 172 -15.38 11.63 5.54
CA ALA A 172 -16.10 10.36 5.52
C ALA A 172 -15.47 9.30 4.58
N GLU A 173 -14.69 9.75 3.60
CA GLU A 173 -13.97 8.88 2.66
C GLU A 173 -12.69 8.30 3.26
N ASP A 174 -12.18 8.86 4.37
CA ASP A 174 -11.02 8.31 5.06
C ASP A 174 -11.42 7.06 5.85
N GLU A 175 -10.60 6.02 5.80
CA GLU A 175 -10.83 4.76 6.54
C GLU A 175 -10.86 5.00 8.06
N SER A 176 -10.08 5.95 8.56
CA SER A 176 -9.92 6.23 9.99
C SER A 176 -11.03 7.13 10.53
N TRP A 177 -11.34 8.21 9.82
CA TRP A 177 -12.37 9.18 10.22
C TRP A 177 -13.77 8.82 9.74
N GLY A 178 -13.90 7.87 8.82
CA GLY A 178 -15.09 7.70 7.98
C GLY A 178 -16.42 7.58 8.73
N LEU A 179 -16.44 6.82 9.82
CA LEU A 179 -17.64 6.63 10.65
C LEU A 179 -17.86 7.83 11.57
N VAL A 180 -16.81 8.29 12.25
CA VAL A 180 -16.85 9.43 13.16
C VAL A 180 -17.29 10.70 12.45
N ALA A 181 -16.77 10.97 11.25
CA ALA A 181 -17.09 12.14 10.46
C ALA A 181 -18.55 12.16 10.01
N ARG A 182 -19.12 11.00 9.66
CA ARG A 182 -20.57 10.86 9.37
C ARG A 182 -21.42 11.12 10.60
N ASP A 183 -20.97 10.67 11.76
CA ASP A 183 -21.66 10.89 13.03
C ASP A 183 -21.60 12.36 13.46
N LEU A 184 -20.45 13.01 13.33
CA LEU A 184 -20.27 14.44 13.56
C LEU A 184 -21.14 15.28 12.62
N ALA A 185 -21.20 14.92 11.33
CA ALA A 185 -22.03 15.62 10.35
C ALA A 185 -23.54 15.53 10.67
N ARG A 186 -23.99 14.45 11.32
CA ARG A 186 -25.39 14.25 11.75
C ARG A 186 -25.72 14.85 13.11
N SER A 187 -24.71 15.00 13.97
CA SER A 187 -24.89 15.33 15.39
C SER A 187 -24.57 16.79 15.73
N VAL A 188 -24.51 17.67 14.71
CA VAL A 188 -24.21 19.11 14.88
C VAL A 188 -25.13 19.79 15.91
N GLU A 189 -26.32 19.21 16.17
CA GLU A 189 -27.31 19.74 17.13
C GLU A 189 -27.39 18.96 18.47
N SER A 190 -26.67 17.85 18.67
CA SER A 190 -26.85 16.96 19.85
C SER A 190 -25.52 16.62 20.55
N GLY A 191 -25.17 17.39 21.58
CA GLY A 191 -23.89 17.29 22.28
C GLY A 191 -23.73 16.08 23.21
N THR A 192 -24.76 15.66 23.95
CA THR A 192 -24.63 14.59 24.96
C THR A 192 -24.54 13.20 24.35
N THR A 193 -25.33 12.93 23.31
CA THR A 193 -25.28 11.66 22.56
C THR A 193 -23.97 11.54 21.78
N LEU A 194 -23.43 12.65 21.30
CA LEU A 194 -22.17 12.69 20.56
C LEU A 194 -20.96 12.34 21.44
N VAL A 195 -20.95 12.75 22.71
CA VAL A 195 -19.88 12.40 23.66
C VAL A 195 -19.74 10.89 23.82
N GLU A 196 -20.84 10.19 24.10
CA GLU A 196 -20.82 8.73 24.29
C GLU A 196 -20.45 7.99 22.98
N LEU A 197 -20.86 8.54 21.85
CA LEU A 197 -20.51 8.00 20.53
C LEU A 197 -19.01 8.14 20.24
N LEU A 198 -18.40 9.30 20.55
CA LEU A 198 -16.97 9.52 20.40
C LEU A 198 -16.14 8.59 21.28
N LEU A 199 -16.56 8.37 22.54
CA LEU A 199 -15.90 7.42 23.45
C LEU A 199 -16.01 5.99 22.95
N THR A 200 -17.18 5.59 22.42
CA THR A 200 -17.36 4.27 21.80
C THR A 200 -16.43 4.07 20.60
N HIS A 201 -16.26 5.10 19.76
CA HIS A 201 -15.32 5.07 18.65
C HIS A 201 -13.85 5.05 19.11
N ALA A 202 -13.51 5.77 20.18
CA ALA A 202 -12.17 5.72 20.78
C ALA A 202 -11.84 4.31 21.30
N ASP A 203 -12.75 3.68 22.03
CA ASP A 203 -12.59 2.31 22.52
C ASP A 203 -12.49 1.30 21.37
N ARG A 204 -13.27 1.49 20.31
CA ARG A 204 -13.16 0.69 19.09
C ARG A 204 -11.78 0.82 18.47
N ALA A 205 -11.28 2.05 18.28
CA ALA A 205 -9.98 2.31 17.70
C ALA A 205 -8.84 1.72 18.55
N ARG A 206 -8.93 1.80 19.89
CA ARG A 206 -7.99 1.13 20.81
C ARG A 206 -7.99 -0.39 20.60
N ARG A 207 -9.19 -1.01 20.57
CA ARG A 207 -9.33 -2.46 20.35
C ARG A 207 -8.76 -2.91 19.00
N GLU A 208 -9.02 -2.15 17.94
CA GLU A 208 -8.47 -2.41 16.61
C GLU A 208 -6.94 -2.28 16.60
N GLY A 209 -6.38 -1.27 17.28
CA GLY A 209 -4.94 -1.12 17.48
C GLY A 209 -4.30 -2.31 18.19
N HIS A 210 -4.88 -2.75 19.31
CA HIS A 210 -4.42 -3.94 20.04
C HIS A 210 -4.51 -5.20 19.19
N ALA A 211 -5.64 -5.40 18.49
CA ALA A 211 -5.81 -6.54 17.60
C ALA A 211 -4.78 -6.56 16.47
N ALA A 212 -4.43 -5.40 15.90
CA ALA A 212 -3.41 -5.28 14.87
C ALA A 212 -2.01 -5.66 15.38
N VAL A 213 -1.65 -5.26 16.60
CA VAL A 213 -0.37 -5.64 17.23
C VAL A 213 -0.32 -7.15 17.47
N VAL A 214 -1.38 -7.73 18.00
CA VAL A 214 -1.48 -9.18 18.23
C VAL A 214 -1.41 -9.95 16.91
N ALA A 215 -2.11 -9.49 15.88
CA ALA A 215 -2.07 -10.09 14.55
C ALA A 215 -0.66 -10.02 13.96
N ALA A 216 0.02 -8.88 14.06
CA ALA A 216 1.40 -8.72 13.60
C ALA A 216 2.33 -9.73 14.29
N ALA A 217 2.23 -9.89 15.61
CA ALA A 217 3.01 -10.88 16.35
C ALA A 217 2.78 -12.32 15.86
N ARG A 218 1.52 -12.70 15.57
CA ARG A 218 1.19 -14.04 15.01
C ARG A 218 1.78 -14.27 13.63
N THR A 219 1.80 -13.23 12.78
CA THR A 219 2.31 -13.37 11.41
C THR A 219 3.81 -13.65 11.35
N VAL A 220 4.59 -13.29 12.38
CA VAL A 220 6.03 -13.58 12.44
C VAL A 220 6.29 -15.07 12.34
N GLY A 221 5.56 -15.89 13.12
CA GLY A 221 5.71 -17.34 13.10
C GLY A 221 5.41 -17.96 11.73
N VAL A 222 4.31 -17.56 11.10
CA VAL A 222 3.92 -18.06 9.77
C VAL A 222 4.92 -17.61 8.70
N ARG A 223 5.38 -16.37 8.76
CA ARG A 223 6.32 -15.81 7.78
C ARG A 223 7.70 -16.45 7.88
N SER A 224 8.07 -17.02 9.03
CA SER A 224 9.31 -17.78 9.21
C SER A 224 9.27 -19.17 8.58
N VAL A 225 8.10 -19.80 8.44
CA VAL A 225 7.98 -21.11 7.78
C VAL A 225 8.17 -21.00 6.26
N LEU A 226 7.76 -19.86 5.68
CA LEU A 226 7.82 -19.60 4.25
C LEU A 226 9.24 -19.71 3.63
N PRO A 227 10.31 -19.10 4.19
CA PRO A 227 11.67 -19.27 3.69
C PRO A 227 12.19 -20.70 3.90
N LEU A 228 11.80 -21.36 5.00
CA LEU A 228 12.17 -22.76 5.23
C LEU A 228 11.63 -23.66 4.12
N MET A 229 10.34 -23.52 3.78
CA MET A 229 9.71 -24.30 2.71
C MET A 229 10.30 -23.98 1.33
N THR A 230 10.62 -22.71 1.08
CA THR A 230 11.23 -22.28 -0.19
C THR A 230 12.66 -22.81 -0.35
N CYS A 231 13.39 -23.02 0.75
CA CYS A 231 14.72 -23.62 0.74
C CYS A 231 14.68 -25.16 0.76
N TYR A 232 13.71 -25.75 1.46
CA TYR A 232 13.56 -27.20 1.57
C TYR A 232 13.08 -27.87 0.28
N LEU A 233 12.12 -27.24 -0.43
CA LEU A 233 11.58 -27.78 -1.67
C LEU A 233 12.66 -28.08 -2.74
N PRO A 234 13.58 -27.15 -3.10
CA PRO A 234 14.63 -27.44 -4.07
C PRO A 234 15.65 -28.45 -3.56
N ALA A 235 15.99 -28.43 -2.26
CA ALA A 235 16.89 -29.41 -1.67
C ALA A 235 16.30 -30.83 -1.71
N PHE A 236 15.00 -30.98 -1.38
CA PHE A 236 14.29 -32.25 -1.46
C PHE A 236 14.20 -32.77 -2.89
N MET A 237 14.00 -31.89 -3.88
CA MET A 237 14.00 -32.28 -5.30
C MET A 237 15.36 -32.87 -5.72
N LEU A 238 16.46 -32.18 -5.38
CA LEU A 238 17.82 -32.59 -5.75
C LEU A 238 18.29 -33.85 -5.02
N VAL A 239 17.97 -33.98 -3.72
CA VAL A 239 18.45 -35.09 -2.89
C VAL A 239 17.51 -36.29 -2.92
N GLY A 240 16.20 -36.06 -2.97
CA GLY A 240 15.19 -37.12 -2.91
C GLY A 240 14.77 -37.63 -4.29
N ILE A 241 14.28 -36.75 -5.15
CA ILE A 241 13.56 -37.15 -6.38
C ILE A 241 14.52 -37.46 -7.53
N VAL A 242 15.53 -36.62 -7.76
CA VAL A 242 16.48 -36.79 -8.88
C VAL A 242 17.18 -38.16 -8.86
N PRO A 243 17.73 -38.64 -7.73
CA PRO A 243 18.40 -39.94 -7.71
C PRO A 243 17.44 -41.11 -7.96
N ILE A 244 16.20 -41.02 -7.45
CA ILE A 244 15.17 -42.07 -7.63
C ILE A 244 14.81 -42.21 -9.11
N ILE A 245 14.56 -41.10 -9.80
CA ILE A 245 14.24 -41.13 -11.23
C ILE A 245 15.45 -41.63 -12.02
N ALA A 246 16.66 -41.15 -11.70
CA ALA A 246 17.88 -41.60 -12.38
C ALA A 246 18.13 -43.11 -12.22
N GLY A 247 17.78 -43.69 -11.05
CA GLY A 247 17.87 -45.12 -10.81
C GLY A 247 16.76 -45.95 -11.45
N ALA A 248 15.56 -45.39 -11.65
CA ALA A 248 14.40 -46.10 -12.21
C ALA A 248 14.37 -46.13 -13.75
N VAL A 249 14.94 -45.11 -14.41
CA VAL A 249 14.99 -45.01 -15.89
C VAL A 249 15.66 -46.21 -16.57
N PRO A 250 16.82 -46.73 -16.12
CA PRO A 250 17.47 -47.87 -16.75
C PRO A 250 16.62 -49.14 -16.74
N THR A 251 15.89 -49.40 -15.65
CA THR A 251 15.02 -50.58 -15.48
C THR A 251 13.75 -50.57 -16.32
N LEU A 252 13.34 -49.41 -16.85
CA LEU A 252 12.18 -49.27 -17.73
C LEU A 252 12.53 -49.32 -19.23
N LEU A 253 13.83 -49.22 -19.56
CA LEU A 253 14.34 -49.20 -20.93
C LEU A 253 14.92 -50.57 -21.37
N THR A 254 14.97 -51.56 -20.47
CA THR A 254 15.37 -52.95 -20.71
C THR A 254 14.16 -53.88 -20.67
#